data_AF-A0A7C3YVV9-F1
#
_entry.id   AF-A0A7C3YVV9-F1
#
_cell.length_a   1.000
_cell.length_b   1.000
_cell.length_c   1.000
_cell.angle_alpha   90.00
_cell.angle_beta   90.00
_cell.angle_gamma   90.00
#
_symmetry.space_group_name_H-M   'P 1'
#
loop_
_entity.id
_entity.type
_entity.pdbx_description
1 polymer ?
#
loop_
_entity_poly.entity_id
_entity_poly.type
_entity_poly.pdbx_seq_one_letter_code
_entity_poly.pdbx_strand_id
1 'polypeptide(L)'
;MRSRILAIFVIIAFLCPPSTYADFQNKKTLGKLAMVVILSATAFVNKRLVDRDANKTAKIRQNLSKPDKVIEFQDGFDKWRIEWHGEVIYVFKNGVFHYKRDLGV
;
A
#
# COMPACT_ATOMS: atom_id res chain seq x y z
N MET A 1 -6.25 4.57 -25.54
CA MET A 1 -6.25 5.04 -24.13
C MET A 1 -5.96 6.53 -23.98
N ARG A 2 -4.96 7.11 -24.67
CA ARG A 2 -4.62 8.55 -24.59
C ARG A 2 -5.78 9.51 -24.89
N SER A 3 -6.61 9.20 -25.90
CA SER A 3 -7.77 10.04 -26.28
C SER A 3 -8.89 10.07 -25.23
N ARG A 4 -9.09 8.97 -24.47
CA ARG A 4 -10.10 8.93 -23.39
C ARG A 4 -9.72 9.78 -22.19
N ILE A 5 -8.43 9.85 -21.87
CA ILE A 5 -7.91 10.66 -20.76
C ILE A 5 -8.08 12.16 -21.09
N LEU A 6 -7.74 12.57 -22.32
CA LEU A 6 -7.95 13.94 -22.79
C LEU A 6 -9.44 14.35 -22.75
N ALA A 7 -10.34 13.48 -23.20
CA ALA A 7 -11.78 13.75 -23.13
C ALA A 7 -12.28 13.95 -21.70
N ILE A 8 -11.78 13.17 -20.73
CA ILE A 8 -12.12 13.33 -19.30
C ILE A 8 -11.66 14.69 -18.78
N PHE A 9 -10.44 15.13 -19.11
CA PHE A 9 -9.95 16.46 -18.71
C PHE A 9 -10.78 17.60 -19.31
N VAL A 10 -11.17 17.50 -20.58
CA VAL A 10 -12.01 18.51 -21.25
C VAL A 10 -13.41 18.57 -20.64
N ILE A 11 -14.02 17.43 -20.35
CA ILE A 11 -15.35 17.36 -19.72
C ILE A 11 -15.32 17.93 -18.30
N ILE A 12 -14.29 17.62 -17.52
CA ILE A 12 -14.11 18.18 -16.16
C ILE A 12 -13.92 19.71 -16.24
N ALA A 13 -13.18 20.21 -17.24
CA ALA A 13 -13.01 21.64 -17.44
C ALA A 13 -14.33 22.33 -17.83
N PHE A 14 -15.16 21.70 -18.67
CA PHE A 14 -16.44 22.26 -19.13
C PHE A 14 -17.55 22.19 -18.06
N LEU A 15 -17.52 21.19 -17.18
CA LEU A 15 -18.49 21.01 -16.10
C LEU A 15 -18.14 21.77 -14.81
N CYS A 16 -16.92 22.30 -14.70
CA CYS A 16 -16.52 23.10 -13.53
C CYS A 16 -17.17 24.49 -13.62
N PRO A 17 -18.00 24.90 -12.64
CA PRO A 17 -18.65 26.22 -12.66
C PRO A 17 -17.63 27.36 -12.76
N PRO A 18 -17.91 28.48 -13.46
CA PRO A 18 -17.01 29.64 -13.51
C PRO A 18 -16.58 30.16 -12.13
N SER A 19 -17.44 29.97 -11.12
CA SER A 19 -17.15 30.31 -9.72
C SER A 19 -16.03 29.49 -9.09
N THR A 20 -15.85 28.22 -9.47
CA THR A 20 -14.71 27.42 -8.99
C THR A 20 -13.40 27.92 -9.59
N TYR A 21 -13.39 28.34 -10.86
CA TYR A 21 -12.24 28.98 -11.49
C TYR A 21 -11.86 30.31 -10.81
N ALA A 22 -12.85 31.10 -10.38
CA ALA A 22 -12.60 32.30 -9.57
C ALA A 22 -12.07 31.96 -8.17
N ASP A 23 -12.59 30.90 -7.54
CA ASP A 23 -12.10 30.39 -6.25
C ASP A 23 -10.68 29.80 -6.34
N PHE A 24 -10.27 29.26 -7.50
CA PHE A 24 -8.90 28.80 -7.75
C PHE A 24 -7.87 29.95 -7.74
N GLN A 25 -8.29 31.20 -8.00
CA GLN A 25 -7.40 32.37 -7.86
C GLN A 25 -7.20 32.79 -6.39
N ASN A 26 -8.05 32.30 -5.48
CA ASN A 26 -7.89 32.53 -4.05
C ASN A 26 -6.81 31.59 -3.49
N LYS A 27 -5.68 32.15 -3.07
CA LYS A 27 -4.53 31.40 -2.52
C LYS A 27 -4.93 30.45 -1.39
N LYS A 28 -5.95 30.80 -0.60
CA LYS A 28 -6.44 29.98 0.53
C LYS A 28 -7.18 28.73 0.05
N THR A 29 -7.97 28.83 -1.02
CA THR A 29 -8.71 27.71 -1.60
C THR A 29 -7.78 26.79 -2.41
N LEU A 30 -6.82 27.38 -3.14
CA LEU A 30 -5.76 26.65 -3.84
C LEU A 30 -4.91 25.81 -2.89
N GLY A 31 -4.51 26.36 -1.73
CA GLY A 31 -3.74 25.64 -0.72
C GLY A 31 -4.48 24.43 -0.14
N LYS A 32 -5.78 24.56 0.12
CA LYS A 32 -6.61 23.44 0.59
C LYS A 32 -6.72 22.33 -0.46
N LEU A 33 -6.95 22.69 -1.72
CA LEU A 33 -7.03 21.72 -2.82
C LEU A 33 -5.70 20.99 -3.04
N ALA A 34 -4.58 21.70 -3.01
CA ALA A 34 -3.26 21.08 -3.08
C ALA A 34 -3.03 20.08 -1.94
N MET A 35 -3.42 20.43 -0.72
CA MET A 35 -3.32 19.54 0.44
C MET A 35 -4.18 18.28 0.26
N VAL A 36 -5.42 18.42 -0.21
CA VAL A 36 -6.30 17.27 -0.48
C VAL A 36 -5.71 16.36 -1.55
N VAL A 37 -5.16 16.91 -2.63
CA VAL A 37 -4.52 16.12 -3.69
C VAL A 37 -3.30 15.37 -3.17
N ILE A 38 -2.43 16.03 -2.40
CA ILE A 38 -1.24 15.40 -1.81
C ILE A 38 -1.67 14.27 -0.87
N LEU A 39 -2.59 14.53 0.06
CA LEU A 39 -3.07 13.51 1.00
C LEU A 39 -3.72 12.33 0.28
N SER A 40 -4.50 12.59 -0.76
CA SER A 40 -5.15 11.55 -1.57
C SER A 40 -4.11 10.70 -2.31
N ALA A 41 -3.10 11.34 -2.90
CA ALA A 41 -2.00 10.65 -3.58
C ALA A 41 -1.18 9.81 -2.60
N THR A 42 -0.84 10.35 -1.42
CA THR A 42 -0.12 9.61 -0.37
C THR A 42 -0.94 8.41 0.12
N ALA A 43 -2.25 8.58 0.37
CA ALA A 43 -3.12 7.49 0.77
C ALA A 43 -3.21 6.39 -0.30
N PHE A 44 -3.30 6.78 -1.57
CA PHE A 44 -3.32 5.83 -2.69
C PHE A 44 -2.00 5.04 -2.80
N VAL A 45 -0.86 5.73 -2.71
CA VAL A 45 0.47 5.08 -2.74
C VAL A 45 0.62 4.13 -1.55
N ASN A 46 0.24 4.57 -0.35
CA ASN A 46 0.33 3.74 0.85
C ASN A 46 -0.54 2.48 0.72
N LYS A 47 -1.78 2.62 0.25
CA LYS A 47 -2.67 1.47 0.01
C LYS A 47 -2.05 0.49 -0.99
N ARG A 48 -1.47 0.99 -2.08
CA ARG A 48 -0.80 0.14 -3.08
C ARG A 48 0.39 -0.63 -2.50
N LEU A 49 1.15 -0.02 -1.58
CA LEU A 49 2.26 -0.70 -0.90
C LEU A 49 1.76 -1.81 0.02
N VAL A 50 0.73 -1.53 0.83
CA VAL A 50 0.10 -2.53 1.71
C VAL A 50 -0.46 -3.69 0.91
N ASP A 51 -1.22 -3.41 -0.15
CA ASP A 51 -1.81 -4.45 -1.01
C ASP A 51 -0.72 -5.31 -1.67
N ARG A 52 0.39 -4.69 -2.11
CA ARG A 52 1.52 -5.41 -2.71
C ARG A 52 2.16 -6.36 -1.69
N ASP A 53 2.40 -5.88 -0.47
CA ASP A 53 3.08 -6.65 0.56
C ASP A 53 2.18 -7.78 1.10
N ALA A 54 0.87 -7.53 1.20
CA ALA A 54 -0.13 -8.56 1.51
C ALA A 54 -0.18 -9.64 0.41
N ASN A 55 -0.24 -9.25 -0.86
CA ASN A 55 -0.24 -10.18 -1.98
C ASN A 55 1.04 -11.02 -2.07
N LYS A 56 2.20 -10.41 -1.82
CA LYS A 56 3.49 -11.13 -1.74
C LYS A 56 3.45 -12.17 -0.63
N THR A 57 2.94 -11.79 0.54
CA THR A 57 2.85 -12.69 1.69
C THR A 57 1.87 -13.84 1.43
N ALA A 58 0.72 -13.56 0.83
CA ALA A 58 -0.26 -14.58 0.46
C ALA A 58 0.33 -15.62 -0.51
N LYS A 59 1.09 -15.17 -1.53
CA LYS A 59 1.79 -16.08 -2.47
C LYS A 59 2.80 -16.97 -1.76
N ILE A 60 3.56 -16.42 -0.81
CA ILE A 60 4.52 -17.21 -0.02
C ILE A 60 3.76 -18.25 0.81
N ARG A 61 2.72 -17.84 1.53
CA ARG A 61 1.88 -18.72 2.37
C ARG A 61 1.22 -19.85 1.59
N GLN A 62 0.77 -19.61 0.35
CA GLN A 62 0.19 -20.65 -0.51
C GLN A 62 1.18 -21.76 -0.86
N ASN A 63 2.47 -21.43 -0.94
CA ASN A 63 3.54 -22.39 -1.27
C ASN A 63 4.13 -23.07 -0.04
N LEU A 64 3.74 -22.66 1.17
CA LEU A 64 4.25 -23.23 2.42
C LEU A 64 3.34 -24.37 2.89
N SER A 65 3.97 -25.46 3.30
CA SER A 65 3.29 -26.55 4.02
C SER A 65 2.93 -26.11 5.45
N LYS A 66 2.38 -27.02 6.25
CA LYS A 66 2.18 -26.76 7.68
C LYS A 66 3.56 -26.54 8.33
N PRO A 67 3.73 -25.48 9.14
CA PRO A 67 5.00 -25.24 9.84
C PRO A 67 5.27 -26.32 10.90
N ASP A 68 6.53 -26.72 11.02
CA ASP A 68 7.00 -27.68 12.03
C ASP A 68 7.02 -27.05 13.43
N LYS A 69 7.43 -25.79 13.47
CA LYS A 69 7.49 -24.99 14.69
C LYS A 69 7.07 -23.57 14.39
N VAL A 70 6.38 -22.96 15.35
CA VAL A 70 5.98 -21.56 15.31
C VAL A 70 6.37 -20.91 16.63
N ILE A 71 6.99 -19.72 16.55
CA ILE A 71 7.21 -18.83 17.70
C ILE A 71 6.54 -17.50 17.38
N GLU A 72 5.69 -17.03 18.29
CA GLU A 72 5.05 -15.72 18.19
C GLU A 72 5.43 -14.88 19.39
N PHE A 73 5.80 -13.63 19.14
CA PHE A 73 6.10 -12.66 20.19
C PHE A 73 5.76 -11.25 19.73
N GLN A 74 5.63 -10.34 20.68
CA GLN A 74 5.36 -8.94 20.42
C GLN A 74 6.55 -8.10 20.89
N ASP A 75 7.00 -7.18 20.03
CA ASP A 75 8.04 -6.20 20.32
C ASP A 75 7.47 -4.80 20.03
N GLY A 76 7.10 -4.08 21.09
CA GLY A 76 6.35 -2.83 20.99
C GLY A 76 5.00 -3.00 20.28
N PHE A 77 4.80 -2.26 19.18
CA PHE A 77 3.61 -2.37 18.33
C PHE A 77 3.71 -3.49 17.29
N ASP A 78 4.86 -4.13 17.16
CA ASP A 78 5.12 -5.12 16.14
C ASP A 78 4.89 -6.54 16.65
N LYS A 79 4.07 -7.30 15.94
CA LYS A 79 3.86 -8.74 16.17
C LYS A 79 4.77 -9.53 15.26
N TRP A 80 5.68 -10.30 15.84
CA TRP A 80 6.60 -11.17 15.14
C TRP A 80 6.10 -12.61 15.19
N ARG A 81 6.21 -13.28 14.05
CA ARG A 81 5.91 -14.71 13.91
C ARG A 81 7.02 -15.37 13.11
N ILE A 82 7.71 -16.30 13.74
CA ILE A 82 8.80 -17.07 13.13
C ILE A 82 8.29 -18.49 12.93
N GLU A 83 8.41 -19.00 11.72
CA GLU A 83 7.94 -20.32 11.32
C GLU A 83 9.09 -21.14 10.74
N TRP A 84 9.23 -22.37 11.20
CA TRP A 84 10.13 -23.37 10.63
C TRP A 84 9.37 -24.24 9.65
N HIS A 85 9.93 -24.38 8.45
CA HIS A 85 9.43 -25.24 7.38
C HIS A 85 10.62 -26.06 6.86
N GLY A 86 10.85 -27.23 7.47
CA GLY A 86 12.05 -28.03 7.26
C GLY A 86 13.31 -27.24 7.61
N GLU A 87 14.22 -27.11 6.64
CA GLU A 87 15.48 -26.39 6.78
C GLU A 87 15.35 -24.88 6.52
N VAL A 88 14.14 -24.35 6.36
CA VAL A 88 13.94 -22.92 6.08
C VAL A 88 13.13 -22.26 7.18
N ILE A 89 13.63 -21.13 7.68
CA ILE A 89 12.94 -20.27 8.64
C ILE A 89 12.32 -19.10 7.88
N TYR A 90 11.01 -18.92 8.04
CA TYR A 90 10.25 -17.78 7.54
C TYR A 90 9.91 -16.84 8.69
N VAL A 91 10.20 -15.55 8.51
CA VAL A 91 9.92 -14.52 9.50
C VAL A 91 8.85 -13.58 8.97
N PHE A 92 7.79 -13.41 9.75
CA PHE A 92 6.69 -12.51 9.47
C PHE A 92 6.63 -11.43 10.54
N LYS A 93 6.40 -10.20 10.10
CA LYS A 93 6.21 -9.01 10.95
C LYS A 93 4.83 -8.43 10.66
N ASN A 94 3.99 -8.28 11.68
CA ASN A 94 2.59 -7.87 11.59
C ASN A 94 1.80 -8.69 10.54
N GLY A 95 2.11 -9.98 10.44
CA GLY A 95 1.49 -10.88 9.46
C GLY A 95 1.98 -10.71 8.02
N VAL A 96 2.94 -9.81 7.76
CA VAL A 96 3.58 -9.59 6.45
C VAL A 96 4.93 -10.31 6.41
N PHE A 97 5.26 -10.95 5.29
CA PHE A 97 6.55 -11.58 5.09
C PHE A 97 7.69 -10.55 5.17
N HIS A 98 8.65 -10.81 6.06
CA HIS A 98 9.80 -9.94 6.27
C HIS A 98 11.04 -10.50 5.56
N TYR A 99 11.50 -11.69 5.95
CA TYR A 99 12.59 -12.41 5.29
C TYR A 99 12.48 -13.91 5.52
N LYS A 100 13.32 -14.67 4.80
CA LYS A 100 13.57 -16.08 5.07
C LYS A 100 15.06 -16.31 5.32
N ARG A 101 15.39 -17.36 6.06
CA ARG A 101 16.75 -17.82 6.32
C ARG A 101 16.79 -19.33 6.12
N ASP A 102 17.69 -19.79 5.26
CA ASP A 102 17.97 -21.21 5.08
C ASP A 102 18.96 -21.65 6.19
N LEU A 103 18.72 -22.81 6.80
CA LEU A 103 19.50 -23.35 7.92
C LEU A 103 20.78 -24.08 7.47
N GLY A 104 20.90 -24.40 6.18
CA GLY A 104 22.13 -24.87 5.54
C GLY A 104 22.75 -26.09 6.22
N VAL A 105 21.97 -27.17 6.36
CA VAL A 105 22.49 -28.48 6.77
C VAL A 105 23.28 -29.10 5.62
#